data_AF-A0A8U0TA57-F1
#
_entry.id   AF-A0A8U0TA57-F1
#
_cell.length_a   1.000
_cell.length_b   1.000
_cell.length_c   1.000
_cell.angle_alpha   90.00
_cell.angle_beta   90.00
_cell.angle_gamma   90.00
#
_symmetry.space_group_name_H-M   'P 1'
#
loop_
_entity.id
_entity.type
_entity.pdbx_description
1 polymer ?
#
loop_
_entity_poly.entity_id
_entity_poly.type
_entity_poly.pdbx_seq_one_letter_code
_entity_poly.pdbx_strand_id
1 'polypeptide(L)'
;MTMAMVWVLLLVTAGLSMATAGPVPTSKPTTTWKGCDIGRFKSLSPRELEAFKMAKDALGNSLKNWSCSSRLFPRNRDLRQLQVWERPVALEAELTLTLKVLETMADRSQGSILDQPLHTLRHIHSELQACVKAQPTVGPHPQGRLHHWLHRLHEASKKESQGCLEASVLFNLFRLLKKDLECVASGDLCV
;
A
#
# COMPACT_ATOMS: atom_id res chain seq x y z
N MET A 1 -53.31 -75.83 16.67
CA MET A 1 -52.22 -75.77 17.65
C MET A 1 -50.99 -75.25 16.92
N THR A 2 -50.66 -73.96 17.11
CA THR A 2 -49.42 -73.46 17.80
C THR A 2 -48.16 -73.62 16.92
N MET A 3 -47.27 -72.65 16.68
CA MET A 3 -46.93 -71.36 17.28
C MET A 3 -46.27 -70.45 16.23
N ALA A 4 -46.28 -69.14 16.52
CA ALA A 4 -45.49 -68.08 15.92
C ALA A 4 -43.96 -68.23 16.12
N MET A 5 -43.16 -67.62 15.24
CA MET A 5 -42.29 -66.45 15.55
C MET A 5 -41.23 -66.20 14.45
N VAL A 6 -41.38 -65.04 13.78
CA VAL A 6 -40.41 -63.97 13.42
C VAL A 6 -38.91 -64.35 13.55
N TRP A 7 -38.00 -64.10 12.60
CA TRP A 7 -37.36 -62.81 12.29
C TRP A 7 -36.40 -62.97 11.09
N VAL A 8 -36.50 -62.15 10.05
CA VAL A 8 -35.34 -61.85 9.19
C VAL A 8 -35.33 -60.36 8.81
N LEU A 9 -34.14 -59.78 8.92
CA LEU A 9 -33.81 -58.37 9.06
C LEU A 9 -34.24 -57.44 7.91
N LEU A 10 -34.59 -56.21 8.30
CA LEU A 10 -34.63 -55.01 7.46
C LEU A 10 -33.24 -54.67 6.90
N LEU A 11 -33.15 -54.44 5.60
CA LEU A 11 -32.05 -53.70 4.96
C LEU A 11 -32.64 -52.55 4.15
N VAL A 12 -32.82 -51.40 4.80
CA VAL A 12 -33.06 -50.12 4.13
C VAL A 12 -31.70 -49.61 3.68
N THR A 13 -31.38 -49.74 2.39
CA THR A 13 -30.22 -49.09 1.80
C THR A 13 -30.54 -47.61 1.56
N ALA A 14 -30.25 -46.78 2.56
CA ALA A 14 -30.17 -45.34 2.35
C ALA A 14 -28.97 -45.04 1.44
N GLY A 15 -29.23 -44.83 0.15
CA GLY A 15 -28.24 -44.32 -0.79
C GLY A 15 -27.87 -42.89 -0.40
N LEU A 16 -26.77 -42.73 0.33
CA LEU A 16 -26.12 -41.43 0.52
C LEU A 16 -25.56 -40.98 -0.83
N SER A 17 -26.28 -40.09 -1.50
CA SER A 17 -25.76 -39.31 -2.62
C SER A 17 -24.60 -38.46 -2.09
N MET A 18 -23.37 -38.92 -2.31
CA MET A 18 -22.19 -38.09 -2.15
C MET A 18 -22.25 -36.98 -3.19
N ALA A 19 -22.71 -35.80 -2.78
CA ALA A 19 -22.49 -34.58 -3.54
C ALA A 19 -20.99 -34.29 -3.49
N THR A 20 -20.27 -34.77 -4.51
CA THR A 20 -18.89 -34.34 -4.74
C THR A 20 -18.91 -32.84 -4.98
N ALA A 21 -18.51 -32.07 -3.98
CA ALA A 21 -18.17 -30.68 -4.15
C ALA A 21 -16.99 -30.63 -5.12
N GLY A 22 -17.26 -30.30 -6.39
CA GLY A 22 -16.22 -30.02 -7.37
C GLY A 22 -15.31 -28.91 -6.83
N PRO A 23 -14.01 -28.94 -7.16
CA PRO A 23 -13.10 -27.90 -6.72
C PRO A 23 -13.64 -26.55 -7.18
N VAL A 24 -13.89 -25.66 -6.22
CA VAL A 24 -14.19 -24.25 -6.47
C VAL A 24 -13.10 -23.73 -7.40
N PRO A 25 -13.43 -23.12 -8.55
CA PRO A 25 -12.42 -22.50 -9.37
C PRO A 25 -11.76 -21.41 -8.53
N THR A 26 -10.53 -21.66 -8.07
CA THR A 26 -9.61 -20.62 -7.65
C THR A 26 -9.27 -19.84 -8.90
N SER A 27 -10.18 -18.94 -9.27
CA SER A 27 -9.86 -17.84 -10.16
C SER A 27 -8.65 -17.16 -9.54
N LYS A 28 -7.50 -17.30 -10.20
CA LYS A 28 -6.34 -16.46 -9.91
C LYS A 28 -6.89 -15.04 -9.92
N PRO A 29 -6.74 -14.25 -8.83
CA PRO A 29 -7.09 -12.84 -8.90
C PRO A 29 -6.07 -12.24 -9.85
N THR A 30 -6.43 -12.20 -11.13
CA THR A 30 -5.75 -11.34 -12.08
C THR A 30 -6.28 -9.98 -11.67
N THR A 31 -5.60 -9.33 -10.73
CA THR A 31 -6.03 -8.04 -10.19
C THR A 31 -5.70 -6.98 -11.23
N THR A 32 -6.28 -7.10 -12.42
CA THR A 32 -6.41 -5.99 -13.34
C THR A 32 -7.44 -5.08 -12.68
N TRP A 33 -6.96 -4.17 -11.82
CA TRP A 33 -7.78 -3.13 -11.20
C TRP A 33 -8.44 -2.33 -12.32
N LYS A 34 -9.65 -2.73 -12.73
CA LYS A 34 -10.41 -2.03 -13.76
C LYS A 34 -10.73 -0.64 -13.20
N GLY A 35 -10.22 0.40 -13.86
CA GLY A 35 -10.52 1.79 -13.52
C GLY A 35 -9.39 2.59 -12.86
N CYS A 36 -8.16 2.07 -12.78
CA CYS A 36 -7.00 2.89 -12.45
C CYS A 36 -5.77 2.51 -13.29
N ASP A 37 -4.95 3.50 -13.66
CA ASP A 37 -3.71 3.31 -14.45
C ASP A 37 -2.49 3.76 -13.64
N ILE A 38 -2.08 2.91 -12.70
CA ILE A 38 -0.83 3.08 -11.95
C ILE A 38 0.37 2.43 -12.65
N GLY A 39 0.13 1.60 -13.68
CA GLY A 39 1.16 0.83 -14.38
C GLY A 39 2.19 1.72 -15.09
N ARG A 40 1.80 2.92 -15.52
CA ARG A 40 2.70 3.93 -16.09
C ARG A 40 3.78 4.42 -15.13
N PHE A 41 3.62 4.25 -13.82
CA PHE A 41 4.58 4.70 -12.81
C PHE A 41 5.56 3.62 -12.36
N LYS A 42 5.71 2.52 -13.12
CA LYS A 42 6.80 1.54 -12.89
C LYS A 42 8.17 2.21 -12.87
N SER A 43 8.35 3.23 -13.69
CA SER A 43 9.51 4.11 -13.64
C SER A 43 9.09 5.54 -13.92
N LEU A 44 9.73 6.49 -13.25
CA LEU A 44 9.66 7.91 -13.59
C LEU A 44 10.69 8.22 -14.67
N SER A 45 10.42 9.26 -15.46
CA SER A 45 11.37 9.71 -16.47
C SER A 45 12.68 10.21 -15.83
N PRO A 46 13.82 10.15 -16.55
CA PRO A 46 15.07 10.69 -16.05
C PRO A 46 14.96 12.17 -15.63
N ARG A 47 14.19 12.96 -16.39
CA ARG A 47 13.95 14.39 -16.12
C ARG A 47 13.20 14.62 -14.81
N GLU A 48 12.18 13.81 -14.52
CA GLU A 48 11.46 13.89 -13.24
C GLU A 48 12.37 13.50 -12.08
N LEU A 49 13.11 12.39 -12.21
CA LEU A 49 14.05 11.94 -11.19
C LEU A 49 15.15 12.96 -10.90
N GLU A 50 15.61 13.68 -11.92
CA GLU A 50 16.59 14.75 -11.78
C GLU A 50 16.00 15.95 -11.01
N ALA A 51 14.76 16.36 -11.31
CA ALA A 51 14.07 17.40 -10.55
C ALA A 51 13.92 17.01 -9.06
N PHE A 52 13.54 15.77 -8.77
CA PHE A 52 13.50 15.26 -7.39
C PHE A 52 14.87 15.24 -6.72
N LYS A 53 15.93 14.92 -7.47
CA LYS A 53 17.30 14.93 -6.97
C LYS A 53 17.72 16.35 -6.58
N MET A 54 17.53 17.32 -7.49
CA MET A 54 17.85 18.73 -7.24
C MET A 54 17.10 19.27 -6.02
N ALA A 55 15.81 18.98 -5.90
CA ALA A 55 15.01 19.37 -4.74
C ALA A 55 15.52 18.72 -3.45
N LYS A 56 15.80 17.41 -3.47
CA LYS A 56 16.35 16.71 -2.30
C LYS A 56 17.69 17.29 -1.87
N ASP A 57 18.60 17.56 -2.81
CA ASP A 57 19.93 18.05 -2.52
C ASP A 57 19.87 19.48 -1.93
N ALA A 58 19.06 20.36 -2.52
CA ALA A 58 18.88 21.73 -2.02
C ALA A 58 18.24 21.78 -0.63
N LEU A 59 17.17 21.00 -0.41
CA LEU A 59 16.48 20.96 0.88
C LEU A 59 17.30 20.23 1.94
N GLY A 60 18.01 19.17 1.55
CA GLY A 60 18.89 18.40 2.43
C GLY A 60 19.99 19.27 3.05
N ASN A 61 20.55 20.20 2.29
CA ASN A 61 21.54 21.17 2.80
C ASN A 61 20.96 22.15 3.82
N SER A 62 19.64 22.35 3.80
CA SER A 62 18.93 23.26 4.71
C SER A 62 18.45 22.58 6.00
N LEU A 63 18.46 21.24 6.05
CA LEU A 63 18.07 20.48 7.23
C LEU A 63 19.16 20.58 8.32
N LYS A 64 18.90 21.35 9.38
CA LYS A 64 19.78 21.44 10.55
C LYS A 64 19.09 20.89 11.80
N ASN A 65 19.85 20.16 12.62
CA ASN A 65 19.49 19.73 13.97
C ASN A 65 18.07 19.13 14.10
N TRP A 66 17.79 18.06 13.34
CA TRP A 66 16.56 17.29 13.49
C TRP A 66 16.81 16.04 14.33
N SER A 67 15.85 15.71 15.19
CA SER A 67 15.79 14.43 15.88
C SER A 67 14.34 13.96 15.90
N CYS A 68 14.18 12.64 15.80
CA CYS A 68 12.88 12.01 15.84
C CYS A 68 12.80 11.13 17.08
N SER A 69 11.67 11.18 17.80
CA SER A 69 11.41 10.26 18.92
C SER A 69 11.24 8.82 18.42
N SER A 70 10.72 8.68 17.19
CA SER A 70 10.44 7.42 16.53
C SER A 70 10.75 7.50 15.04
N ARG A 71 11.10 6.37 14.41
CA ARG A 71 11.30 6.33 12.95
C ARG A 71 9.96 6.16 12.24
N LEU A 72 9.57 7.20 11.50
CA LEU A 72 8.39 7.21 10.61
C LEU A 72 8.44 6.09 9.58
N PHE A 73 9.58 5.99 8.90
CA PHE A 73 9.82 5.03 7.83
C PHE A 73 10.94 4.07 8.25
N PRO A 74 10.61 2.89 8.84
CA PRO A 74 11.63 1.92 9.23
C PRO A 74 12.44 1.45 8.02
N ARG A 75 13.74 1.15 8.22
CA ARG A 75 14.64 0.74 7.12
C ARG A 75 14.27 -0.64 6.57
N ASN A 76 13.83 -1.55 7.44
CA ASN A 76 13.39 -2.91 7.11
C ASN A 76 11.95 -2.98 6.57
N ARG A 77 11.29 -1.83 6.45
CA ARG A 77 9.95 -1.70 5.90
C ARG A 77 9.99 -2.05 4.41
N ASP A 78 9.11 -2.96 3.99
CA ASP A 78 9.00 -3.40 2.60
C ASP A 78 7.54 -3.68 2.26
N LEU A 79 7.01 -3.05 1.20
CA LEU A 79 5.62 -3.26 0.77
C LEU A 79 5.34 -4.73 0.40
N ARG A 80 6.37 -5.50 0.04
CA ARG A 80 6.23 -6.93 -0.24
C ARG A 80 5.78 -7.77 0.96
N GLN A 81 5.96 -7.26 2.17
CA GLN A 81 5.47 -7.89 3.40
C GLN A 81 3.95 -7.72 3.60
N LEU A 82 3.31 -6.86 2.80
CA LEU A 82 1.87 -6.64 2.76
C LEU A 82 1.24 -7.43 1.62
N GLN A 83 -0.05 -7.76 1.77
CA GLN A 83 -0.84 -8.35 0.70
C GLN A 83 -0.93 -7.36 -0.47
N VAL A 84 -1.09 -7.87 -1.70
CA VAL A 84 -1.05 -7.05 -2.92
C VAL A 84 -2.06 -5.90 -2.87
N TRP A 85 -3.26 -6.12 -2.35
CA TRP A 85 -4.30 -5.09 -2.20
C TRP A 85 -4.00 -4.05 -1.11
N GLU A 86 -3.20 -4.40 -0.09
CA GLU A 86 -2.80 -3.50 1.00
C GLU A 86 -1.70 -2.52 0.56
N ARG A 87 -0.88 -2.88 -0.44
CA ARG A 87 0.29 -2.09 -0.87
C ARG A 87 -0.10 -0.69 -1.37
N PRO A 88 -1.13 -0.51 -2.23
CA PRO A 88 -1.58 0.82 -2.63
C PRO A 88 -2.04 1.68 -1.45
N VAL A 89 -2.73 1.09 -0.47
CA VAL A 89 -3.22 1.80 0.73
C VAL A 89 -2.06 2.30 1.59
N ALA A 90 -1.06 1.44 1.81
CA ALA A 90 0.15 1.83 2.54
C ALA A 90 0.92 2.94 1.82
N LEU A 91 1.09 2.82 0.49
CA LEU A 91 1.79 3.83 -0.30
C LEU A 91 1.02 5.16 -0.34
N GLU A 92 -0.31 5.13 -0.45
CA GLU A 92 -1.15 6.34 -0.47
C GLU A 92 -0.98 7.14 0.83
N ALA A 93 -1.03 6.47 1.98
CA ALA A 93 -0.85 7.13 3.28
C ALA A 93 0.51 7.82 3.40
N GLU A 94 1.57 7.21 2.86
CA GLU A 94 2.90 7.80 2.88
C GLU A 94 3.09 8.93 1.90
N LEU A 95 2.55 8.78 0.70
CA LEU A 95 2.57 9.81 -0.31
C LEU A 95 1.76 11.03 0.14
N THR A 96 0.64 10.81 0.85
CA THR A 96 -0.15 11.88 1.48
C THR A 96 0.68 12.65 2.50
N LEU A 97 1.37 11.96 3.41
CA LEU A 97 2.25 12.61 4.38
C LEU A 97 3.42 13.33 3.70
N THR A 98 4.02 12.70 2.69
CA THR A 98 5.12 13.26 1.90
C THR A 98 4.70 14.56 1.22
N LEU A 99 3.55 14.57 0.54
CA LEU A 99 2.98 15.76 -0.10
C LEU A 99 2.78 16.87 0.92
N LYS A 100 2.07 16.59 2.02
CA LYS A 100 1.79 17.58 3.06
C LYS A 100 3.05 18.25 3.60
N VAL A 101 4.08 17.45 3.89
CA VAL A 101 5.36 17.95 4.43
C VAL A 101 6.09 18.78 3.36
N LEU A 102 6.19 18.29 2.13
CA LEU A 102 6.89 19.01 1.06
C LEU A 102 6.18 20.31 0.66
N GLU A 103 4.85 20.36 0.69
CA GLU A 103 4.08 21.60 0.49
C GLU A 103 4.42 22.63 1.57
N THR A 104 4.46 22.21 2.84
CA THR A 104 4.88 23.08 3.95
C THR A 104 6.33 23.57 3.78
N MET A 105 7.21 22.76 3.18
CA MET A 105 8.58 23.16 2.87
C MET A 105 8.63 24.16 1.70
N ALA A 106 7.81 23.98 0.67
CA ALA A 106 7.71 24.88 -0.47
C ALA A 106 7.26 26.28 -0.02
N ASP A 107 6.23 26.35 0.82
CA ASP A 107 5.69 27.62 1.35
C ASP A 107 6.75 28.42 2.12
N ARG A 108 7.67 27.75 2.83
CA ARG A 108 8.73 28.42 3.61
C ARG A 108 9.97 28.74 2.81
N SER A 109 10.32 27.92 1.82
CA SER A 109 11.56 28.08 1.05
C SER A 109 11.45 29.14 -0.06
N GLN A 110 10.26 29.67 -0.34
CA GLN A 110 9.97 30.71 -1.36
C GLN A 110 10.50 30.36 -2.77
N GLY A 111 10.91 29.11 -3.00
CA GLY A 111 11.62 28.68 -4.20
C GLY A 111 10.81 27.67 -5.00
N SER A 112 10.80 27.86 -6.33
CA SER A 112 10.12 26.99 -7.31
C SER A 112 10.73 25.59 -7.46
N ILE A 113 11.76 25.25 -6.68
CA ILE A 113 12.47 23.97 -6.80
C ILE A 113 11.58 22.75 -6.50
N LEU A 114 10.51 22.96 -5.73
CA LEU A 114 9.52 21.93 -5.42
C LEU A 114 8.32 21.92 -6.37
N ASP A 115 8.17 22.88 -7.30
CA ASP A 115 6.99 22.98 -8.15
C ASP A 115 6.78 21.73 -9.01
N GLN A 116 7.83 21.35 -9.77
CA GLN A 116 7.79 20.15 -10.59
C GLN A 116 7.70 18.86 -9.74
N PRO A 117 8.52 18.66 -8.69
CA PRO A 117 8.36 17.53 -7.77
C PRO A 117 6.94 17.38 -7.20
N LEU A 118 6.35 18.46 -6.68
CA LEU A 118 4.99 18.45 -6.11
C LEU A 118 3.94 18.18 -7.17
N HIS A 119 4.08 18.75 -8.37
CA HIS A 119 3.18 18.45 -9.48
C HIS A 119 3.18 16.94 -9.82
N THR A 120 4.36 16.34 -9.97
CA THR A 120 4.50 14.89 -10.23
C THR A 120 3.94 14.06 -9.08
N LEU A 121 4.24 14.40 -7.81
CA LEU A 121 3.70 13.67 -6.65
C LEU A 121 2.18 13.74 -6.56
N ARG A 122 1.57 14.91 -6.85
CA ARG A 122 0.11 15.07 -6.87
C ARG A 122 -0.52 14.23 -7.97
N HIS A 123 0.11 14.16 -9.15
CA HIS A 123 -0.36 13.31 -10.23
C HIS A 123 -0.34 11.82 -9.81
N ILE A 124 0.79 11.34 -9.29
CA ILE A 124 0.91 9.96 -8.77
C ILE A 124 -0.15 9.70 -7.69
N HIS A 125 -0.34 10.64 -6.75
CA HIS A 125 -1.31 10.52 -5.67
C HIS A 125 -2.74 10.40 -6.20
N SER A 126 -3.12 11.21 -7.20
CA SER A 126 -4.46 11.15 -7.78
C SER A 126 -4.77 9.80 -8.42
N GLU A 127 -3.80 9.22 -9.14
CA GLU A 127 -3.92 7.92 -9.79
C GLU A 127 -3.93 6.78 -8.77
N LEU A 128 -3.09 6.88 -7.74
CA LEU A 128 -3.04 5.92 -6.65
C LEU A 128 -4.34 5.92 -5.84
N GLN A 129 -4.90 7.09 -5.56
CA GLN A 129 -6.18 7.24 -4.88
C GLN A 129 -7.32 6.64 -5.71
N ALA A 130 -7.29 6.79 -7.04
CA ALA A 130 -8.25 6.12 -7.92
C ALA A 130 -8.12 4.59 -7.80
N CYS A 131 -6.90 4.04 -7.73
CA CYS A 131 -6.69 2.61 -7.48
C CYS A 131 -7.22 2.14 -6.14
N VAL A 132 -6.98 2.90 -5.06
CA VAL A 132 -7.48 2.56 -3.71
C VAL A 132 -9.01 2.56 -3.70
N LYS A 133 -9.65 3.55 -4.34
CA LYS A 133 -11.12 3.63 -4.45
C LYS A 133 -11.73 2.53 -5.31
N ALA A 134 -11.01 2.08 -6.35
CA ALA A 134 -11.44 1.00 -7.22
C ALA A 134 -11.31 -0.40 -6.58
N GLN A 135 -10.70 -0.51 -5.41
CA GLN A 135 -10.61 -1.78 -4.70
C GLN A 135 -11.99 -2.26 -4.24
N PRO A 136 -12.26 -3.58 -4.25
CA PRO A 136 -13.50 -4.11 -3.73
C PRO A 136 -13.70 -3.69 -2.27
N THR A 137 -14.88 -3.13 -1.96
CA THR A 137 -15.24 -2.68 -0.61
C THR A 137 -15.28 -3.82 0.43
N VAL A 138 -15.26 -5.08 -0.03
CA VAL A 138 -15.29 -6.30 0.80
C VAL A 138 -13.87 -6.76 1.20
N GLY A 139 -12.90 -5.84 1.26
CA GLY A 139 -11.61 -6.11 1.88
C GLY A 139 -11.76 -6.23 3.40
N PRO A 140 -11.04 -7.16 4.08
CA PRO A 140 -10.93 -7.14 5.54
C PRO A 140 -10.44 -5.77 6.01
N HIS A 141 -10.93 -5.31 7.16
CA HIS A 141 -10.40 -4.09 7.78
C HIS A 141 -8.87 -4.19 7.92
N PRO A 142 -8.09 -3.10 7.80
CA PRO A 142 -6.64 -3.14 7.96
C PRO A 142 -6.30 -3.80 9.30
N GLN A 143 -5.68 -4.97 9.26
CA GLN A 143 -5.25 -5.71 10.44
C GLN A 143 -3.76 -6.00 10.36
N GLY A 144 -3.14 -6.27 11.52
CA GLY A 144 -1.72 -6.64 11.59
C GLY A 144 -0.78 -5.54 11.09
N ARG A 145 0.02 -5.85 10.06
CA ARG A 145 1.13 -5.01 9.60
C ARG A 145 0.67 -3.68 9.01
N LEU A 146 -0.38 -3.69 8.18
CA LEU A 146 -0.91 -2.46 7.57
C LEU A 146 -1.45 -1.52 8.67
N HIS A 147 -2.20 -2.06 9.63
CA HIS A 147 -2.73 -1.25 10.73
C HIS A 147 -1.62 -0.55 11.53
N HIS A 148 -0.61 -1.32 11.97
CA HIS A 148 0.53 -0.77 12.72
C HIS A 148 1.27 0.32 11.95
N TRP A 149 1.38 0.14 10.64
CA TRP A 149 2.03 1.09 9.77
C TRP A 149 1.25 2.40 9.66
N LEU A 150 -0.04 2.32 9.33
CA LEU A 150 -0.92 3.49 9.22
C LEU A 150 -0.98 4.24 10.54
N HIS A 151 -1.13 3.50 11.65
CA HIS A 151 -1.11 4.06 13.00
C HIS A 151 0.21 4.79 13.28
N ARG A 152 1.36 4.21 12.93
CA ARG A 152 2.67 4.86 13.10
C ARG A 152 2.78 6.17 12.32
N LEU A 153 2.38 6.19 11.06
CA LEU A 153 2.41 7.42 10.24
C LEU A 153 1.51 8.50 10.86
N HIS A 154 0.31 8.10 11.28
CA HIS A 154 -0.64 8.99 11.93
C HIS A 154 -0.06 9.59 13.22
N GLU A 155 0.45 8.75 14.11
CA GLU A 155 1.02 9.19 15.38
C GLU A 155 2.24 10.09 15.19
N ALA A 156 3.12 9.73 14.26
CA ALA A 156 4.29 10.55 13.97
C ALA A 156 3.91 11.93 13.41
N SER A 157 2.88 12.00 12.55
CA SER A 157 2.38 13.29 12.03
C SER A 157 1.84 14.23 13.11
N LYS A 158 1.49 13.69 14.29
CA LYS A 158 0.97 14.45 15.44
C LYS A 158 2.05 14.76 16.48
N LYS A 159 2.98 13.83 16.69
CA LYS A 159 3.90 13.85 17.84
C LYS A 159 5.31 14.31 17.49
N GLU A 160 5.74 14.13 16.25
CA GLU A 160 7.09 14.46 15.84
C GLU A 160 7.23 15.95 15.51
N SER A 161 8.44 16.46 15.72
CA SER A 161 8.74 17.84 15.34
C SER A 161 8.69 18.02 13.83
N GLN A 162 8.42 19.24 13.40
CA GLN A 162 8.39 19.58 11.98
C GLN A 162 9.71 19.26 11.27
N GLY A 163 10.86 19.54 11.90
CA GLY A 163 12.17 19.17 11.36
C GLY A 163 12.38 17.66 11.22
N CYS A 164 11.83 16.85 12.14
CA CYS A 164 11.84 15.39 12.01
C CYS A 164 11.02 14.91 10.81
N LEU A 165 9.82 15.46 10.60
CA LEU A 165 8.95 15.09 9.48
C LEU A 165 9.63 15.39 8.14
N GLU A 166 10.20 16.57 8.00
CA GLU A 166 10.92 17.02 6.80
C GLU A 166 12.10 16.11 6.48
N ALA A 167 12.94 15.85 7.47
CA ALA A 167 14.07 14.93 7.32
C ALA A 167 13.60 13.53 6.94
N SER A 168 12.60 12.99 7.65
CA SER A 168 12.09 11.65 7.41
C SER A 168 11.55 11.49 5.99
N VAL A 169 10.78 12.47 5.51
CA VAL A 169 10.22 12.48 4.15
C VAL A 169 11.33 12.60 3.10
N LEU A 170 12.28 13.53 3.27
CA LEU A 170 13.38 13.71 2.32
C LEU A 170 14.31 12.50 2.22
N PHE A 171 14.57 11.83 3.35
CA PHE A 171 15.37 10.59 3.33
C PHE A 171 14.61 9.41 2.73
N ASN A 172 13.28 9.36 2.87
CA ASN A 172 12.44 8.31 2.29
C ASN A 172 12.14 8.53 0.79
N LEU A 173 12.24 9.77 0.27
CA LEU A 173 11.75 10.17 -1.05
C LEU A 173 12.14 9.22 -2.20
N PHE A 174 13.43 8.91 -2.35
CA PHE A 174 13.87 8.02 -3.44
C PHE A 174 13.47 6.56 -3.23
N ARG A 175 13.29 6.10 -1.99
CA ARG A 175 12.74 4.77 -1.73
C ARG A 175 11.28 4.73 -2.15
N LEU A 176 10.51 5.77 -1.80
CA LEU A 176 9.12 5.91 -2.21
C LEU A 176 8.99 5.87 -3.73
N LEU A 177 9.76 6.71 -4.44
CA LEU A 177 9.65 6.89 -5.89
C LEU A 177 10.17 5.71 -6.72
N LYS A 178 11.26 5.05 -6.27
CA LYS A 178 11.90 3.99 -7.06
C LYS A 178 11.52 2.59 -6.63
N LYS A 179 11.24 2.35 -5.36
CA LYS A 179 11.00 1.00 -4.84
C LYS A 179 9.53 0.78 -4.53
N ASP A 180 8.96 1.66 -3.71
CA ASP A 180 7.60 1.46 -3.22
C ASP A 180 6.57 1.68 -4.34
N LEU A 181 6.75 2.74 -5.15
CA LEU A 181 5.92 3.03 -6.31
C LEU A 181 6.03 1.95 -7.41
N GLU A 182 7.24 1.52 -7.74
CA GLU A 182 7.46 0.42 -8.70
C GLU A 182 6.77 -0.87 -8.24
N CYS A 183 6.85 -1.18 -6.95
CA CYS A 183 6.22 -2.37 -6.38
C CYS A 183 4.70 -2.33 -6.54
N VAL A 184 4.08 -1.19 -6.26
CA VAL A 184 2.62 -1.02 -6.45
C VAL A 184 2.26 -1.07 -7.94
N ALA A 185 3.02 -0.39 -8.80
CA ALA A 185 2.80 -0.37 -10.25
C ALA A 185 3.00 -1.75 -10.91
N SER A 186 3.76 -2.65 -10.27
CA SER A 186 3.99 -4.02 -10.71
C SER A 186 2.95 -5.02 -10.19
N GLY A 187 2.13 -4.63 -9.20
CA GLY A 187 1.07 -5.48 -8.64
C GLY A 187 1.61 -6.81 -8.12
N ASP A 188 1.03 -7.91 -8.63
CA ASP A 188 1.40 -9.29 -8.29
C ASP A 188 2.84 -9.66 -8.69
N LEU A 189 3.46 -8.91 -9.62
CA LEU A 189 4.83 -9.16 -10.06
C LEU A 189 5.89 -8.63 -9.07
N CYS A 190 5.49 -7.83 -8.07
CA CYS A 190 6.40 -7.38 -7.02
C CYS A 190 6.55 -8.46 -5.93
N VAL A 191 7.67 -9.20 -5.97
CA VAL A 191 8.02 -10.33 -5.09
C VAL A 191 9.25 -10.08 -4.22
#